data_AF-A0A6A6AW41-F1
#
_entry.id   AF-A0A6A6AW41-F1
#
_cell.length_a   1.000
_cell.length_b   1.000
_cell.length_c   1.000
_cell.angle_alpha   90.00
_cell.angle_beta   90.00
_cell.angle_gamma   90.00
#
_symmetry.space_group_name_H-M   'P 1'
#
loop_
_entity.id
_entity.type
_entity.pdbx_description
1 polymer ?
#
loop_
_entity_poly.entity_id
_entity_poly.type
_entity_poly.pdbx_seq_one_letter_code
_entity_poly.pdbx_strand_id
1 'polypeptide(L)'
;FFDMRKDSDALFAHYQVSLARVQDVQLMELATRKYSKKWLASLVKCTEDSTIPTAIRSSWQNHQTSLQHVSFLYRRPIPAEVKRYCSFRVSVLPDLWKFYDTKLRPANETFWREKVDQTTKERIRLSHSMGASIEATTTAQGPWDPDKIEEEINAWNKEV
;
A
#
# COMPACT_ATOMS: atom_id res chain seq x y z
N PHE A 1 2.19 -0.11 -6.49
CA PHE A 1 1.85 -1.29 -5.66
C PHE A 1 0.99 -0.86 -4.49
N PHE A 2 0.34 -1.78 -3.79
CA PHE A 2 -0.38 -1.52 -2.53
C PHE A 2 0.09 -2.51 -1.48
N ASP A 3 0.77 -2.02 -0.43
CA ASP A 3 1.45 -2.86 0.56
C ASP A 3 2.40 -3.88 -0.08
N MET A 4 3.51 -3.38 -0.61
CA MET A 4 4.35 -4.16 -1.51
C MET A 4 5.32 -5.14 -0.84
N ARG A 5 5.31 -5.24 0.49
CA ARG A 5 6.27 -6.05 1.25
C ARG A 5 6.25 -7.52 0.82
N LYS A 6 5.05 -8.10 0.71
CA LYS A 6 4.86 -9.50 0.31
C LYS A 6 5.15 -9.73 -1.17
N ASP A 7 4.74 -8.81 -2.03
CA ASP A 7 5.00 -8.91 -3.47
C ASP A 7 6.50 -8.83 -3.76
N SER A 8 7.22 -7.92 -3.09
CA SER A 8 8.67 -7.73 -3.22
C SER A 8 9.44 -8.95 -2.73
N ASP A 9 9.11 -9.49 -1.55
CA ASP A 9 9.71 -10.73 -1.03
C ASP A 9 9.49 -11.90 -1.98
N ALA A 10 8.25 -12.12 -2.44
CA ALA A 10 7.93 -13.22 -3.36
C ALA A 10 8.67 -13.09 -4.71
N LEU A 11 8.74 -11.88 -5.28
CA LEU A 11 9.46 -11.64 -6.54
C LEU A 11 10.97 -11.89 -6.39
N PHE A 12 11.55 -11.48 -5.27
CA PHE A 12 12.97 -11.68 -5.01
C PHE A 12 13.28 -13.15 -4.70
N ALA A 13 12.57 -13.76 -3.76
CA ALA A 13 12.81 -15.13 -3.32
C ALA A 13 12.61 -16.16 -4.44
N HIS A 14 11.56 -16.01 -5.26
CA HIS A 14 11.25 -16.97 -6.32
C HIS A 14 11.93 -16.68 -7.66
N TYR A 15 12.20 -15.41 -7.97
CA TYR A 15 12.65 -15.02 -9.31
C TYR A 15 13.89 -14.12 -9.33
N GLN A 16 14.47 -13.79 -8.16
CA GLN A 16 15.59 -12.86 -8.03
C GLN A 16 15.31 -11.48 -8.66
N VAL A 17 14.04 -11.08 -8.67
CA VAL A 17 13.60 -9.78 -9.19
C VAL A 17 13.53 -8.78 -8.03
N SER A 18 14.30 -7.69 -8.15
CA SER A 18 14.25 -6.56 -7.22
C SER A 18 13.43 -5.41 -7.81
N LEU A 19 12.53 -4.85 -6.99
CA LEU A 19 11.73 -3.69 -7.36
C LEU A 19 12.54 -2.40 -7.19
N ALA A 20 12.41 -1.47 -8.14
CA ALA A 20 13.02 -0.14 -8.08
C ALA A 20 12.06 0.91 -8.67
N ARG A 21 12.14 2.16 -8.17
CA ARG A 21 11.34 3.30 -8.65
C ARG A 21 9.83 3.04 -8.66
N VAL A 22 9.37 2.40 -7.60
CA VAL A 22 7.98 1.99 -7.38
C VAL A 22 7.33 2.89 -6.35
N GLN A 23 6.02 3.09 -6.45
CA GLN A 23 5.24 3.86 -5.48
C GLN A 23 4.27 2.94 -4.73
N ASP A 24 4.28 3.06 -3.40
CA ASP A 24 3.39 2.35 -2.50
C ASP A 24 2.16 3.21 -2.19
N VAL A 25 1.04 2.88 -2.83
CA VAL A 25 -0.23 3.63 -2.71
C VAL A 25 -0.75 3.61 -1.26
N GLN A 26 -0.45 2.57 -0.49
CA GLN A 26 -0.85 2.50 0.92
C GLN A 26 -0.10 3.55 1.77
N LEU A 27 1.19 3.79 1.47
CA LEU A 27 1.96 4.84 2.13
C LEU A 27 1.55 6.23 1.66
N MET A 28 1.20 6.39 0.38
CA MET A 28 0.64 7.64 -0.13
C MET A 28 -0.66 7.99 0.59
N GLU A 29 -1.55 7.01 0.80
CA GLU A 29 -2.76 7.22 1.59
C GLU A 29 -2.42 7.69 3.00
N LEU A 30 -1.53 6.96 3.69
CA LEU A 30 -1.14 7.28 5.06
C LEU A 30 -0.56 8.70 5.16
N ALA A 31 0.26 9.09 4.19
CA ALA A 31 0.86 10.42 4.09
C ALA A 31 -0.20 11.52 4.03
N THR A 32 -1.25 11.34 3.23
CA THR A 32 -2.30 12.36 3.03
C THR A 32 -3.22 12.58 4.23
N ARG A 33 -3.22 11.70 5.24
CA ARG A 33 -4.07 11.85 6.43
C ARG A 33 -3.69 13.07 7.25
N LYS A 34 -4.69 13.80 7.75
CA LYS A 34 -4.50 14.87 8.75
C LYS A 34 -4.73 14.39 10.20
N TYR A 35 -5.08 13.12 10.37
CA TYR A 35 -5.29 12.46 11.65
C TYR A 35 -4.27 11.33 11.84
N SER A 36 -4.46 10.50 12.88
CA SER A 36 -3.55 9.42 13.26
C SER A 36 -3.01 8.60 12.08
N LYS A 37 -1.68 8.41 12.10
CA LYS A 37 -0.93 7.57 11.16
C LYS A 37 -0.48 6.24 11.80
N LYS A 38 -1.05 5.88 12.95
CA LYS A 38 -0.69 4.68 13.72
C LYS A 38 -0.97 3.37 12.98
N TRP A 39 -2.02 3.33 12.14
CA TRP A 39 -2.46 2.12 11.45
C TRP A 39 -2.55 2.37 9.95
N LEU A 40 -2.23 1.37 9.14
CA LEU A 40 -2.34 1.43 7.68
C LEU A 40 -3.78 1.17 7.23
N ALA A 41 -4.19 1.81 6.13
CA ALA A 41 -5.47 1.50 5.50
C ALA A 41 -5.41 0.17 4.74
N SER A 42 -6.53 -0.54 4.74
CA SER A 42 -6.80 -1.58 3.75
C SER A 42 -7.11 -0.95 2.38
N LEU A 43 -6.95 -1.72 1.31
CA LEU A 43 -7.32 -1.26 -0.03
C LEU A 43 -8.78 -0.80 -0.09
N VAL A 44 -9.68 -1.48 0.64
CA VAL A 44 -11.11 -1.14 0.76
C VAL A 44 -11.26 0.27 1.25
N LYS A 45 -10.59 0.56 2.37
CA LYS A 45 -10.69 1.83 3.05
C LYS A 45 -10.18 2.96 2.15
N CYS A 46 -9.10 2.70 1.41
CA CYS A 46 -8.63 3.63 0.39
C CYS A 46 -9.69 3.89 -0.71
N THR A 47 -10.41 2.87 -1.17
CA THR A 47 -11.48 3.09 -2.16
C THR A 47 -12.67 3.88 -1.59
N GLU A 48 -13.01 3.67 -0.31
CA GLU A 48 -14.07 4.41 0.38
C GLU A 48 -13.77 5.91 0.45
N ASP A 49 -12.52 6.26 0.75
CA ASP A 49 -12.08 7.63 0.97
C ASP A 49 -11.66 8.35 -0.33
N SER A 50 -11.81 7.70 -1.50
CA SER A 50 -11.42 8.18 -2.82
C SER A 50 -12.62 8.56 -3.71
N THR A 51 -12.34 9.02 -4.93
CA THR A 51 -13.35 9.31 -5.96
C THR A 51 -13.90 8.06 -6.67
N ILE A 52 -13.51 6.85 -6.23
CA ILE A 52 -13.95 5.60 -6.86
C ILE A 52 -15.46 5.42 -6.62
N PRO A 53 -16.27 5.17 -7.68
CA PRO A 53 -17.72 5.05 -7.56
C PRO A 53 -18.16 3.93 -6.62
N THR A 54 -19.22 4.17 -5.83
CA THR A 54 -19.79 3.17 -4.91
C THR A 54 -20.15 1.86 -5.61
N ALA A 55 -20.65 1.89 -6.85
CA ALA A 55 -21.00 0.68 -7.60
C ALA A 55 -19.79 -0.25 -7.80
N ILE A 56 -18.61 0.31 -8.06
CA ILE A 56 -17.35 -0.43 -8.19
C ILE A 56 -16.97 -1.05 -6.83
N ARG A 57 -17.15 -0.31 -5.73
CA ARG A 57 -16.90 -0.78 -4.36
C ARG A 57 -17.82 -1.94 -3.94
N SER A 58 -19.12 -1.82 -4.17
CA SER A 58 -20.12 -2.83 -3.81
C SER A 58 -19.92 -4.15 -4.56
N SER A 59 -19.42 -4.09 -5.81
CA SER A 59 -19.09 -5.30 -6.57
C SER A 59 -17.96 -6.13 -5.94
N TRP A 60 -17.14 -5.50 -5.09
CA TRP A 60 -15.95 -6.11 -4.49
C TRP A 60 -16.20 -6.68 -3.08
N GLN A 61 -16.96 -5.98 -2.23
CA GLN A 61 -17.28 -6.47 -0.87
C GLN A 61 -17.97 -7.85 -0.90
N ASN A 62 -18.78 -8.10 -1.92
CA ASN A 62 -19.46 -9.39 -2.11
C ASN A 62 -18.52 -10.55 -2.48
N HIS A 63 -17.25 -10.30 -2.78
CA HIS A 63 -16.29 -11.31 -3.27
C HIS A 63 -15.04 -11.46 -2.40
N GLN A 64 -14.87 -10.62 -1.37
CA GLN A 64 -13.73 -10.71 -0.46
C GLN A 64 -13.87 -11.88 0.51
N THR A 65 -15.09 -12.18 0.95
CA THR A 65 -15.38 -13.22 1.95
C THR A 65 -15.12 -14.64 1.43
N SER A 66 -15.17 -14.88 0.11
CA SER A 66 -14.94 -16.20 -0.49
C SER A 66 -13.46 -16.55 -0.68
N LEU A 67 -12.54 -15.62 -0.45
CA LEU A 67 -11.10 -15.78 -0.72
C LEU A 67 -10.24 -15.85 0.54
N GLN A 68 -10.85 -16.18 1.68
CA GLN A 68 -10.14 -16.38 2.96
C GLN A 68 -9.12 -17.54 2.91
N HIS A 69 -9.22 -18.44 1.93
CA HIS A 69 -8.28 -19.54 1.73
C HIS A 69 -7.38 -19.34 0.51
N VAL A 70 -6.07 -19.16 0.76
CA VAL A 70 -5.02 -19.06 -0.27
C VAL A 70 -5.00 -20.25 -1.24
N SER A 71 -5.47 -21.43 -0.83
CA SER A 71 -5.60 -22.62 -1.69
C SER A 71 -6.48 -22.36 -2.92
N PHE A 72 -7.43 -21.44 -2.81
CA PHE A 72 -8.35 -21.10 -3.90
C PHE A 72 -7.66 -20.40 -5.08
N LEU A 73 -6.53 -19.73 -4.85
CA LEU A 73 -5.71 -19.09 -5.89
C LEU A 73 -4.98 -20.11 -6.78
N TYR A 74 -4.72 -21.30 -6.25
CA TYR A 74 -3.99 -22.36 -6.96
C TYR A 74 -4.90 -23.32 -7.73
N ARG A 75 -6.22 -23.25 -7.55
CA ARG A 75 -7.18 -24.10 -8.27
C ARG A 75 -7.13 -23.83 -9.78
N ARG A 76 -7.24 -24.90 -10.58
CA ARG A 76 -7.34 -24.83 -12.04
C ARG A 76 -8.57 -25.61 -12.54
N PRO A 77 -9.29 -25.09 -13.56
CA PRO A 77 -9.18 -23.74 -14.15
C PRO A 77 -9.40 -22.62 -13.11
N ILE A 78 -8.80 -21.45 -13.35
CA ILE A 78 -8.91 -20.33 -12.39
C ILE A 78 -10.39 -19.93 -12.25
N PRO A 79 -10.97 -19.98 -11.04
CA PRO A 79 -12.37 -19.62 -10.82
C PRO A 79 -12.66 -18.16 -11.19
N ALA A 80 -13.87 -17.87 -11.70
CA ALA A 80 -14.24 -16.53 -12.16
C ALA A 80 -14.15 -15.47 -11.04
N GLU A 81 -14.48 -15.84 -9.80
CA GLU A 81 -14.36 -14.95 -8.65
C GLU A 81 -12.90 -14.58 -8.33
N VAL A 82 -11.94 -15.51 -8.49
CA VAL A 82 -10.51 -15.22 -8.32
C VAL A 82 -10.05 -14.23 -9.38
N LYS A 83 -10.43 -14.45 -10.65
CA LYS A 83 -10.07 -13.53 -11.74
C LYS A 83 -10.59 -12.13 -11.46
N ARG A 84 -11.85 -12.02 -11.03
CA ARG A 84 -12.48 -10.73 -10.71
C ARG A 84 -11.80 -10.05 -9.53
N TYR A 85 -11.52 -10.79 -8.46
CA TYR A 85 -10.81 -10.27 -7.29
C TYR A 85 -9.40 -9.78 -7.64
N CYS A 86 -8.59 -10.60 -8.32
CA CYS A 86 -7.24 -10.24 -8.74
C CYS A 86 -7.24 -9.04 -9.69
N SER A 87 -8.15 -9.02 -10.68
CA SER A 87 -8.30 -7.90 -11.61
C SER A 87 -8.63 -6.60 -10.88
N PHE A 88 -9.58 -6.63 -9.96
CA PHE A 88 -9.99 -5.45 -9.20
C PHE A 88 -8.83 -4.86 -8.40
N ARG A 89 -8.07 -5.70 -7.69
CA ARG A 89 -6.95 -5.24 -6.83
C ARG A 89 -5.89 -4.47 -7.59
N VAL A 90 -5.76 -4.70 -8.90
CA VAL A 90 -4.82 -3.98 -9.77
C VAL A 90 -5.50 -2.81 -10.49
N SER A 91 -6.74 -2.99 -10.96
CA SER A 91 -7.43 -1.98 -11.79
C SER A 91 -7.73 -0.68 -11.04
N VAL A 92 -7.89 -0.72 -9.71
CA VAL A 92 -8.16 0.48 -8.90
C VAL A 92 -6.91 1.29 -8.57
N LEU A 93 -5.71 0.72 -8.71
CA LEU A 93 -4.47 1.35 -8.25
C LEU A 93 -4.13 2.65 -9.00
N PRO A 94 -4.30 2.77 -10.33
CA PRO A 94 -4.04 4.02 -11.03
C PRO A 94 -4.92 5.18 -10.54
N ASP A 95 -6.19 4.91 -10.26
CA ASP A 95 -7.14 5.93 -9.76
C ASP A 95 -6.79 6.36 -8.33
N LEU A 96 -6.49 5.40 -7.45
CA LEU A 96 -6.02 5.70 -6.09
C LEU A 96 -4.71 6.47 -6.10
N TRP A 97 -3.77 6.06 -6.96
CA TRP A 97 -2.50 6.75 -7.13
C TRP A 97 -2.74 8.20 -7.55
N LYS A 98 -3.54 8.45 -8.59
CA LYS A 98 -3.84 9.81 -9.08
C LYS A 98 -4.49 10.65 -7.97
N PHE A 99 -5.40 10.06 -7.21
CA PHE A 99 -6.08 10.72 -6.10
C PHE A 99 -5.11 11.16 -5.00
N TYR A 100 -4.24 10.28 -4.52
CA TYR A 100 -3.27 10.64 -3.48
C TYR A 100 -2.11 11.48 -4.00
N ASP A 101 -1.64 11.26 -5.24
CA ASP A 101 -0.63 12.10 -5.89
C ASP A 101 -1.12 13.55 -5.98
N THR A 102 -2.37 13.77 -6.37
CA THR A 102 -2.97 15.12 -6.44
C THR A 102 -2.91 15.81 -5.07
N LYS A 103 -3.14 15.07 -3.98
CA LYS A 103 -3.08 15.61 -2.61
C LYS A 103 -1.65 15.87 -2.14
N LEU A 104 -0.67 15.11 -2.62
CA LEU A 104 0.74 15.23 -2.25
C LEU A 104 1.54 16.17 -3.16
N ARG A 105 0.96 16.60 -4.29
CA ARG A 105 1.59 17.49 -5.27
C ARG A 105 1.94 18.90 -4.74
N PRO A 106 1.13 19.53 -3.88
CA PRO A 106 1.46 20.86 -3.35
C PRO A 106 2.84 20.90 -2.68
N ALA A 107 3.55 22.03 -2.78
CA ALA A 107 4.93 22.17 -2.31
C ALA A 107 5.08 21.93 -0.80
N ASN A 108 4.06 22.26 0.00
CA ASN A 108 4.02 22.02 1.44
C ASN A 108 3.87 20.54 1.82
N GLU A 109 3.65 19.65 0.84
CA GLU A 109 3.57 18.19 1.04
C GLU A 109 4.85 17.48 0.54
N THR A 110 5.89 18.23 0.16
CA THR A 110 7.17 17.66 -0.34
C THR A 110 7.83 16.72 0.67
N PHE A 111 7.82 17.09 1.95
CA PHE A 111 8.29 16.24 3.05
C PHE A 111 7.63 14.85 2.98
N TRP A 112 6.32 14.79 2.79
CA TRP A 112 5.58 13.54 2.75
C TRP A 112 5.87 12.72 1.50
N ARG A 113 6.08 13.36 0.34
CA ARG A 113 6.51 12.66 -0.88
C ARG A 113 7.86 11.98 -0.68
N GLU A 114 8.81 12.69 -0.09
CA GLU A 114 10.14 12.16 0.22
C GLU A 114 10.05 11.05 1.26
N LYS A 115 9.27 11.25 2.33
CA LYS A 115 9.06 10.23 3.37
C LYS A 115 8.45 8.95 2.82
N VAL A 116 7.47 9.05 1.91
CA VAL A 116 6.90 7.90 1.21
C VAL A 116 7.97 7.17 0.40
N ASP A 117 8.76 7.88 -0.41
CA ASP A 117 9.81 7.27 -1.24
C ASP A 117 10.88 6.55 -0.40
N GLN A 118 11.38 7.20 0.65
CA GLN A 118 12.33 6.61 1.60
C GLN A 118 11.76 5.35 2.27
N THR A 119 10.52 5.44 2.76
CA THR A 119 9.86 4.32 3.42
C THR A 119 9.58 3.17 2.45
N THR A 120 9.26 3.48 1.18
CA THR A 120 9.10 2.48 0.12
C THR A 120 10.41 1.75 -0.17
N LYS A 121 11.53 2.47 -0.30
CA LYS A 121 12.87 1.87 -0.46
C LYS A 121 13.22 0.96 0.71
N GLU A 122 12.93 1.40 1.93
CA GLU A 122 13.20 0.60 3.12
C GLU A 122 12.33 -0.66 3.19
N ARG A 123 11.04 -0.57 2.83
CA ARG A 123 10.16 -1.74 2.72
C ARG A 123 10.70 -2.77 1.74
N ILE A 124 11.23 -2.35 0.59
CA ILE A 124 11.83 -3.24 -0.41
C ILE A 124 13.09 -3.88 0.17
N ARG A 125 14.00 -3.09 0.75
CA ARG A 125 15.25 -3.58 1.35
C ARG A 125 14.98 -4.63 2.43
N LEU A 126 14.06 -4.34 3.35
CA LEU A 126 13.68 -5.25 4.43
C LEU A 126 12.98 -6.51 3.91
N SER A 127 12.16 -6.40 2.85
CA SER A 127 11.45 -7.54 2.28
C SER A 127 12.38 -8.67 1.85
N HIS A 128 13.57 -8.36 1.30
CA HIS A 128 14.52 -9.37 0.87
C HIS A 128 15.22 -10.10 2.02
N SER A 129 15.26 -9.50 3.21
CA SER A 129 15.91 -10.07 4.39
C SER A 129 14.99 -10.92 5.28
N MET A 130 13.68 -10.89 5.04
CA MET A 130 12.67 -11.40 5.98
C MET A 130 12.31 -12.88 5.82
N GLY A 131 12.90 -13.60 4.85
CA GLY A 131 12.81 -15.06 4.73
C GLY A 131 11.49 -15.68 5.18
N ALA A 132 10.44 -15.59 4.37
CA ALA A 132 9.10 -16.19 4.59
C ALA A 132 8.35 -15.82 5.90
N SER A 133 8.91 -15.04 6.82
CA SER A 133 8.26 -14.64 8.08
C SER A 133 7.71 -13.22 8.00
N ILE A 134 6.79 -12.98 7.07
CA ILE A 134 5.90 -11.82 7.15
C ILE A 134 4.69 -12.25 7.97
N GLU A 135 4.87 -12.41 9.29
CA GLU A 135 3.73 -12.60 10.19
C GLU A 135 2.81 -11.38 10.08
N ALA A 136 1.53 -11.64 9.81
CA ALA A 136 0.54 -10.62 9.50
C ALA A 136 0.30 -9.61 10.64
N THR A 137 0.68 -9.96 11.87
CA THR A 137 0.40 -9.23 13.11
C THR A 137 1.21 -7.94 13.28
N THR A 138 2.43 -7.84 12.73
CA THR A 138 3.24 -6.61 12.75
C THR A 138 3.03 -5.71 11.54
N THR A 139 2.32 -6.18 10.50
CA THR A 139 2.21 -5.46 9.23
C THR A 139 1.17 -4.34 9.19
N ALA A 140 0.24 -4.28 10.15
CA ALA A 140 -0.87 -3.32 10.14
C ALA A 140 -0.50 -1.94 10.69
N GLN A 141 0.55 -1.82 11.51
CA GLN A 141 0.99 -0.53 12.04
C GLN A 141 1.64 0.32 10.95
N GLY A 142 1.40 1.63 11.03
CA GLY A 142 2.10 2.61 10.21
C GLY A 142 3.61 2.62 10.54
N PRO A 143 4.48 2.90 9.57
CA PRO A 143 5.93 2.88 9.77
C PRO A 143 6.48 4.15 10.44
N TRP A 144 5.63 5.13 10.74
CA TRP A 144 6.04 6.42 11.27
C TRP A 144 5.56 6.58 12.70
N ASP A 145 6.53 6.75 13.59
CA ASP A 145 6.31 7.06 15.00
C ASP A 145 5.75 8.50 15.10
N PRO A 146 4.57 8.71 15.70
CA PRO A 146 3.96 10.03 15.83
C PRO A 146 4.84 11.06 16.55
N ASP A 147 5.65 10.64 17.53
CA ASP A 147 6.46 11.58 18.30
C ASP A 147 7.68 12.03 17.46
N LYS A 148 8.28 11.08 16.72
CA LYS A 148 9.44 11.38 15.86
C LYS A 148 9.06 12.12 14.59
N ILE A 149 7.88 11.88 14.04
CA ILE A 149 7.49 12.48 12.76
C ILE A 149 7.30 14.00 12.88
N GLU A 150 6.87 14.49 14.04
CA GLU A 150 6.75 15.92 14.31
C GLU A 150 8.12 16.60 14.37
N GLU A 151 9.09 15.96 15.03
CA GLU A 151 10.48 16.42 15.05
C GLU A 151 11.10 16.46 13.65
N GLU A 152 10.87 15.41 12.84
CA GLU A 152 11.35 15.35 11.46
C GLU A 152 10.75 16.44 10.57
N ILE A 153 9.44 16.72 10.69
CA ILE A 153 8.78 17.81 9.96
C ILE A 153 9.38 19.16 10.37
N ASN A 154 9.58 19.37 11.67
CA ASN A 154 10.18 20.59 12.20
C ASN A 154 11.64 20.78 11.74
N ALA A 155 12.40 19.69 11.62
CA ALA A 155 13.76 19.71 11.08
C ALA A 155 13.74 20.06 9.57
N TRP A 156 12.90 19.38 8.78
CA TRP A 156 12.74 19.64 7.35
C TRP A 156 12.41 21.12 7.06
N ASN A 157 11.47 21.69 7.82
CA ASN A 157 11.06 23.09 7.65
C ASN A 157 12.14 24.12 8.04
N LYS A 158 13.23 23.71 8.72
CA LYS A 158 14.38 24.58 9.02
C LYS A 158 15.44 24.54 7.91
N GLU A 159 15.44 23.50 7.09
CA GLU A 159 16.43 23.25 6.04
C GLU A 159 15.97 23.75 4.66
N VAL A 160 14.67 24.05 4.50
CA VAL A 160 14.03 24.54 3.27
C VAL A 160 13.62 26.00 3.41
#